data_AF-A0A9D4C1A0-F1
#
_entry.id   AF-A0A9D4C1A0-F1
#
_cell.length_a   1.000
_cell.length_b   1.000
_cell.length_c   1.000
_cell.angle_alpha   90.00
_cell.angle_beta   90.00
_cell.angle_gamma   90.00
#
_symmetry.space_group_name_H-M   'P 1'
#
loop_
_entity.id
_entity.type
_entity.pdbx_description
1 polymer ?
#
loop_
_entity_poly.entity_id
_entity_poly.type
_entity_poly.pdbx_seq_one_letter_code
_entity_poly.pdbx_strand_id
1 'polypeptide(L)' 'MEYEISALRAENQHLKNQLSDKYSEKDFEGNDHKVKHLTGLSSYEMLMFLFQYLSPYLPSSLVLSQFRTFS' A
#
# COMPACT_ATOMS: atom_id res chain seq x y z
N MET A 1 3.48 20.52 21.42
CA MET A 1 2.55 20.26 20.32
C MET A 1 3.24 20.40 18.96
N GLU A 2 4.00 21.47 18.69
CA GLU A 2 4.73 21.62 17.40
C GLU A 2 5.79 20.54 17.13
N TYR A 3 6.50 20.08 18.18
CA TYR A 3 7.51 19.01 18.05
C TYR A 3 6.90 17.68 17.58
N GLU A 4 5.76 17.30 18.15
CA GLU A 4 5.06 16.05 17.83
C GLU A 4 4.49 16.08 16.41
N ILE A 5 3.96 17.23 15.98
CA ILE A 5 3.53 17.44 14.59
C ILE A 5 4.72 17.33 13.62
N SER A 6 5.88 17.87 13.98
CA SER A 6 7.10 17.78 13.17
C SER A 6 7.60 16.33 13.06
N ALA A 7 7.60 15.59 14.17
CA ALA A 7 7.98 14.18 14.21
C ALA A 7 7.05 13.33 13.32
N LEU A 8 5.73 13.52 13.46
CA LEU A 8 4.74 12.82 12.64
C LEU A 8 4.84 13.14 11.15
N ARG A 9 5.22 14.38 10.79
CA ARG A 9 5.47 14.78 9.39
C ARG A 9 6.73 14.12 8.84
N ALA A 10 7.81 14.06 9.63
CA ALA A 10 9.05 13.41 9.24
C ALA A 10 8.85 11.90 9.03
N GLU A 11 8.12 11.25 9.94
CA GLU A 11 7.75 9.84 9.82
C GLU A 11 6.89 9.59 8.58
N ASN A 12 5.85 10.42 8.34
CA ASN A 12 5.04 10.33 7.12
C ASN A 12 5.87 10.48 5.85
N GLN A 13 6.82 11.43 5.83
CA GLN A 13 7.70 11.62 4.68
C GLN A 13 8.61 10.40 4.49
N HIS A 14 9.13 9.83 5.58
CA HIS A 14 9.96 8.64 5.54
C HIS A 14 9.19 7.43 5.00
N LEU A 15 7.97 7.19 5.49
CA LEU A 15 7.08 6.13 5.03
C LEU A 15 6.71 6.31 3.55
N LYS A 16 6.41 7.55 3.12
CA LYS A 16 6.17 7.87 1.71
C LYS A 16 7.39 7.58 0.84
N ASN A 17 8.60 7.87 1.31
CA ASN A 17 9.83 7.61 0.58
C ASN A 17 10.16 6.10 0.51
N GLN A 18 9.70 5.30 1.48
CA GLN A 18 9.88 3.85 1.45
C GLN A 18 8.99 3.19 0.39
N LEU A 19 7.82 3.75 0.12
CA LEU A 19 6.98 3.37 -1.02
C LEU A 19 7.68 3.81 -2.31
N SER A 20 8.29 2.88 -3.04
CA SER A 20 8.74 3.20 -4.40
C SER A 20 7.49 3.41 -5.27
N ASP A 21 7.52 4.39 -6.18
CA ASP A 21 6.39 4.67 -7.09
C ASP A 21 6.00 3.47 -7.97
N LYS A 22 6.77 2.37 -7.93
CA LYS A 22 6.58 1.17 -8.73
C LYS A 22 7.08 -0.06 -7.99
N TYR A 23 6.33 -0.56 -7.01
CA TYR A 23 6.49 -1.97 -6.65
C TYR A 23 5.93 -2.85 -7.77
N SER A 24 6.70 -3.86 -8.14
CA SER A 24 6.29 -4.95 -9.02
C SER A 24 5.91 -6.17 -8.19
N GLU A 25 5.21 -7.13 -8.81
CA GLU A 25 4.90 -8.43 -8.20
C GLU A 25 6.15 -9.12 -7.62
N LYS A 26 7.27 -9.08 -8.34
CA LYS A 26 8.56 -9.66 -7.93
C LYS A 26 9.15 -9.06 -6.66
N ASP A 27 8.76 -7.84 -6.31
CA ASP A 27 9.23 -7.18 -5.10
C ASP A 27 8.63 -7.76 -3.82
N PHE A 28 7.59 -8.59 -3.95
CA PHE A 28 6.87 -9.25 -2.86
C PHE A 28 7.02 -10.78 -2.88
N GLU A 29 7.38 -11.36 -4.03
CA GLU A 29 7.56 -12.80 -4.19
C GLU A 29 8.59 -13.36 -3.19
N GLY A 30 8.15 -14.30 -2.35
CA GLY A 30 9.00 -14.91 -1.30
C GLY A 30 9.34 -14.01 -0.12
N ASN A 31 8.75 -12.80 0.00
CA ASN A 31 9.02 -11.86 1.08
C ASN A 31 7.75 -11.55 1.91
N ASP A 32 7.31 -12.55 2.67
CA ASP A 32 6.11 -12.46 3.51
C ASP A 32 6.21 -11.37 4.59
N HIS A 33 7.42 -11.08 5.07
CA HIS A 33 7.64 -9.98 6.02
C HIS A 33 7.26 -8.63 5.40
N LYS A 34 7.71 -8.38 4.16
CA LYS A 34 7.39 -7.14 3.43
C LYS A 34 5.91 -7.08 3.07
N VAL A 35 5.31 -8.21 2.65
CA VAL A 35 3.86 -8.29 2.40
C VAL A 35 3.08 -7.92 3.66
N LYS A 36 3.41 -8.52 4.81
CA LYS A 36 2.76 -8.21 6.08
C LYS A 36 2.94 -6.76 6.50
N HIS A 37 4.15 -6.23 6.34
CA HIS A 37 4.44 -4.85 6.71
C HIS A 37 3.65 -3.83 5.87
N LEU A 38 3.56 -4.03 4.56
CA LEU A 38 2.96 -3.06 3.63
C LEU A 38 1.45 -3.25 3.42
N THR A 39 0.93 -4.46 3.60
CA THR A 39 -0.48 -4.79 3.27
C THR A 39 -1.28 -5.33 4.46
N GLY A 40 -0.60 -5.76 5.53
CA GLY A 40 -1.21 -6.46 6.66
C GLY A 40 -1.52 -7.95 6.39
N LEU A 41 -1.32 -8.44 5.17
CA LEU A 41 -1.57 -9.84 4.81
C LEU A 41 -0.47 -10.77 5.31
N SER A 42 -0.81 -12.05 5.56
CA SER A 42 0.13 -12.97 6.19
C SER A 42 1.24 -13.47 5.26
N SER A 43 1.01 -13.50 3.95
CA SER A 43 1.96 -14.01 2.96
C SER A 43 1.71 -13.46 1.55
N TYR A 44 2.71 -13.60 0.69
CA TYR A 44 2.61 -13.31 -0.75
C TYR A 44 1.47 -14.09 -1.42
N GLU A 45 1.29 -15.37 -1.06
CA GLU A 45 0.24 -16.22 -1.62
C GLU A 45 -1.16 -15.65 -1.30
N MET A 46 -1.39 -15.18 -0.07
CA MET A 46 -2.66 -14.52 0.28
C MET A 46 -2.86 -13.22 -0.48
N LEU A 47 -1.80 -12.44 -0.68
CA LEU A 47 -1.85 -11.22 -1.49
C LEU A 47 -2.29 -11.52 -2.92
N MET A 48 -1.68 -12.52 -3.55
CA MET A 48 -2.02 -12.91 -4.93
C MET A 48 -3.43 -13.52 -5.02
N PHE A 49 -3.83 -14.34 -4.05
CA PHE A 49 -5.20 -14.86 -3.98
C PHE A 49 -6.22 -13.72 -3.91
N LEU A 50 -6.01 -12.74 -3.02
CA LEU A 50 -6.89 -11.59 -2.88
C LEU A 50 -6.92 -10.74 -4.16
N PHE A 51 -5.75 -10.48 -4.74
CA PHE A 51 -5.65 -9.73 -6.00
C PHE A 51 -6.42 -10.43 -7.13
N GLN A 52 -6.25 -11.75 -7.28
CA GLN A 52 -6.94 -12.53 -8.30
C GLN A 52 -8.46 -12.57 -8.06
N TYR A 53 -8.90 -12.64 -6.80
CA TYR A 53 -10.31 -12.54 -6.43
C TYR A 53 -10.92 -11.18 -6.77
N LEU A 54 -10.19 -10.09 -6.53
CA LEU A 54 -10.67 -8.72 -6.75
C LEU A 54 -10.52 -8.25 -8.20
N SER A 55 -9.54 -8.77 -8.93
CA SER A 55 -9.18 -8.39 -10.31
C SER A 55 -10.38 -8.20 -11.24
N PRO A 56 -11.39 -9.10 -11.28
CA PRO A 56 -12.55 -8.96 -12.17
C PRO A 56 -13.43 -7.74 -11.85
N TYR A 57 -13.38 -7.25 -10.62
CA TYR A 57 -14.18 -6.14 -10.12
C TYR A 57 -13.42 -4.81 -10.11
N LEU A 58 -12.10 -4.84 -10.34
CA LEU A 58 -11.29 -3.64 -10.41
C LEU A 58 -11.55 -2.93 -11.75
N PRO A 59 -11.81 -1.61 -11.74
CA PRO A 59 -11.95 -0.86 -12.97
C PRO A 59 -10.65 -0.92 -13.78
N SER A 60 -10.77 -1.09 -15.10
CA SER A 60 -9.61 -1.12 -16.02
C SER A 60 -8.82 0.20 -16.04
N SER A 61 -9.41 1.27 -15.52
CA SER A 61 -8.76 2.56 -15.30
C SER A 61 -8.11 2.60 -13.93
N LEU A 62 -6.77 2.71 -13.91
CA LEU A 62 -5.95 2.90 -12.71
C LEU A 62 -6.10 4.31 -12.09
N VAL A 63 -6.98 5.15 -12.62
CA VAL A 63 -7.26 6.46 -12.04
C VAL A 63 -8.15 6.27 -10.81
N LEU A 64 -7.51 6.21 -9.64
CA LEU A 64 -8.22 6.29 -8.36
C LEU A 64 -9.03 7.59 -8.35
N SER A 65 -10.35 7.48 -8.25
CA SER A 65 -11.21 8.64 -8.03
C SER A 65 -10.80 9.32 -6.73
N GLN A 66 -10.83 10.65 -6.68
CA GLN A 66 -10.61 11.38 -5.44
C GLN A 66 -11.55 10.85 -4.35
N PHE A 67 -11.01 10.71 -3.14
CA PHE A 67 -11.81 10.30 -1.99
C PHE A 67 -12.99 11.27 -1.85
N ARG A 68 -14.21 10.74 -1.94
CA ARG A 68 -15.41 11.56 -1.76
C ARG A 68 -15.51 11.90 -0.27
N THR A 69 -15.14 13.13 0.07
CA THR A 69 -15.47 13.70 1.38
C THR A 69 -16.96 14.02 1.37
N PHE A 70 -17.74 13.27 2.15
CA PHE A 70 -19.13 13.65 2.40
C PHE A 70 -19.10 14.83 3.38
N SER A 71 -19.54 15.99 2.88
CA SER A 71 -19.76 17.22 3.64
C SER A 71 -21.18 17.27 4.17
#